data_AF-U2WDP5-F1
#
_entry.id   AF-U2WDP5-F1
#
_cell.length_a   1.000
_cell.length_b   1.000
_cell.length_c   1.000
_cell.angle_alpha   90.00
_cell.angle_beta   90.00
_cell.angle_gamma   90.00
#
_symmetry.space_group_name_H-M   'P 1'
#
loop_
_entity.id
_entity.type
_entity.pdbx_description
1 polymer ?
#
loop_
_entity_poly.entity_id
_entity_poly.type
_entity_poly.pdbx_seq_one_letter_code
_entity_poly.pdbx_strand_id
1 'polypeptide(L)'
;MDEFHLLLKEEQTAAYSVEIWKRFRKWGGIPTGITQNVKDLLSSREVENIFENSDFVYMLNQAAGDRQILAKQLNISPHQLSYVTHSGEGEGLLFYGNVILPFVDRFPQDTELYRIMTTRLSETVTTAKEAS
;
A
#
# COMPACT_ATOMS: atom_id res chain seq x y z
N MET A 1 6.59 1.84 7.74
CA MET A 1 5.75 2.80 8.45
C MET A 1 4.32 2.58 8.04
N ASP A 2 3.48 2.14 8.97
CA ASP A 2 2.03 2.07 8.74
C ASP A 2 1.42 3.47 8.89
N GLU A 3 0.26 3.69 8.27
CA GLU A 3 -0.42 4.98 8.15
C GLU A 3 0.48 6.16 7.75
N PHE A 4 1.33 5.91 6.76
CA PHE A 4 2.39 6.84 6.34
C PHE A 4 1.88 8.22 5.92
N HIS A 5 0.64 8.31 5.41
CA HIS A 5 0.02 9.59 5.03
C HIS A 5 -0.03 10.60 6.19
N LEU A 6 -0.01 10.15 7.46
CA LEU A 6 0.03 11.03 8.62
C LEU A 6 1.31 11.89 8.68
N LEU A 7 2.43 11.36 8.18
CA LEU A 7 3.70 12.09 8.14
C LEU A 7 3.73 13.16 7.04
N LEU A 8 2.82 13.09 6.08
CA LEU A 8 2.75 14.02 4.95
C LEU A 8 1.74 15.16 5.15
N LYS A 9 1.05 15.20 6.30
CA LYS A 9 -0.01 16.19 6.59
C LYS A 9 0.52 17.62 6.72
N GLU A 10 1.66 17.78 7.39
CA GLU A 10 2.28 19.08 7.65
C GLU A 10 3.55 19.23 6.80
N GLU A 11 3.77 20.40 6.22
CA GLU A 11 4.86 20.66 5.27
C GLU A 11 6.24 20.30 5.83
N GLN A 12 6.51 20.66 7.09
CA GLN A 12 7.79 20.36 7.74
C GLN A 12 8.03 18.86 7.90
N THR A 13 7.01 18.10 8.34
CA THR A 13 7.12 16.65 8.52
C THR A 13 7.18 15.92 7.19
N ALA A 14 6.48 16.41 6.17
CA ALA A 14 6.52 15.89 4.82
C ALA A 14 7.92 16.01 4.22
N ALA A 15 8.52 17.22 4.30
CA ALA A 15 9.87 17.47 3.81
C ALA A 15 10.91 16.56 4.49
N TYR A 16 10.82 16.41 5.81
CA TYR A 16 11.69 15.51 6.57
C TYR A 16 11.50 14.03 6.17
N SER A 17 10.26 13.61 5.94
CA SER A 17 9.93 12.25 5.51
C SER A 17 10.53 11.92 4.14
N VAL A 18 10.47 12.86 3.18
CA VAL A 18 11.11 12.71 1.87
C VAL A 18 12.63 12.60 1.98
N GLU A 19 13.24 13.44 2.82
CA GLU A 19 14.68 13.41 3.02
C GLU A 19 15.14 12.05 3.57
N ILE A 20 14.43 11.54 4.57
CA ILE A 20 14.66 10.21 5.13
C ILE A 20 14.49 9.14 4.05
N TRP A 21 13.41 9.19 3.27
CA TRP A 21 13.13 8.23 2.20
C TRP A 21 14.28 8.12 1.20
N LYS A 22 14.83 9.28 0.79
CA LYS A 22 15.99 9.37 -0.11
C LYS A 22 17.28 8.84 0.53
N ARG A 23 17.47 9.05 1.84
CA ARG A 23 18.69 8.64 2.56
C ARG A 23 18.73 7.13 2.85
N PHE A 24 17.60 6.50 3.16
CA PHE A 24 17.57 5.07 3.51
C PHE A 24 18.23 4.17 2.44
N ARG A 25 18.00 4.45 1.15
CA ARG A 25 18.64 3.73 0.04
C ARG A 25 20.17 3.77 0.11
N LYS A 26 20.76 4.90 0.49
CA LYS A 26 22.22 5.08 0.59
C LYS A 26 22.82 4.27 1.75
N TRP A 27 22.02 3.98 2.76
CA TRP A 27 22.42 3.18 3.93
C TRP A 27 22.07 1.70 3.77
N GLY A 28 21.65 1.27 2.58
CA GLY A 28 21.24 -0.11 2.32
C GLY A 28 19.85 -0.46 2.90
N GLY A 29 19.11 0.52 3.42
CA GLY A 29 17.74 0.33 3.86
C GLY A 29 16.74 0.44 2.72
N ILE A 30 15.62 -0.26 2.87
CA ILE A 30 14.48 -0.21 1.95
C ILE A 30 13.35 0.48 2.71
N PRO A 31 13.09 1.79 2.49
CA PRO A 31 11.99 2.45 3.16
C PRO A 31 10.68 1.84 2.65
N THR A 32 9.76 1.55 3.56
CA THR A 32 8.44 1.00 3.22
C THR A 32 7.37 1.79 3.97
N GLY A 33 6.38 2.26 3.23
CA GLY A 33 5.25 3.03 3.71
C GLY A 33 3.96 2.32 3.30
N ILE A 34 3.04 2.20 4.24
CA ILE A 34 1.72 1.60 4.04
C ILE A 34 0.69 2.66 4.42
N THR A 35 -0.39 2.77 3.64
CA THR A 35 -1.48 3.71 3.93
C THR A 35 -2.79 3.21 3.36
N GLN A 36 -3.88 3.52 4.06
CA GLN A 36 -5.24 3.28 3.58
C GLN A 36 -5.87 4.57 3.00
N ASN A 37 -5.44 5.74 3.47
CA ASN A 37 -5.98 7.02 3.00
C ASN A 37 -5.14 7.59 1.85
N VAL A 38 -5.58 7.30 0.64
CA VAL A 38 -4.97 7.76 -0.60
C VAL A 38 -5.11 9.27 -0.79
N LYS A 39 -6.26 9.86 -0.42
CA LYS A 39 -6.50 11.30 -0.62
C LYS A 39 -5.56 12.15 0.23
N ASP A 40 -5.39 11.77 1.50
CA ASP A 40 -4.48 12.47 2.40
C ASP A 40 -3.03 12.31 1.91
N LEU A 41 -2.65 11.11 1.46
CA LEU A 41 -1.32 10.85 0.91
C LEU A 41 -1.04 11.77 -0.30
N LEU A 42 -2.00 11.86 -1.22
CA LEU A 42 -1.89 12.64 -2.45
C LEU A 42 -2.15 14.14 -2.27
N SER A 43 -2.56 14.59 -1.07
CA SER A 43 -2.72 16.01 -0.76
C SER A 43 -1.36 16.72 -0.61
N SER A 44 -0.31 15.96 -0.27
CA SER A 44 1.04 16.47 -0.12
C SER A 44 1.76 16.50 -1.46
N ARG A 45 2.30 17.66 -1.83
CA ARG A 45 3.14 17.80 -3.04
C ARG A 45 4.42 16.96 -2.97
N GLU A 46 4.87 16.67 -1.75
CA GLU A 46 6.07 15.89 -1.49
C GLU A 46 5.91 14.39 -1.82
N VAL A 47 4.68 13.91 -2.02
CA VAL A 47 4.44 12.50 -2.36
C VAL A 47 5.04 12.13 -3.72
N GLU A 48 5.11 13.06 -4.67
CA GLU A 48 5.68 12.81 -6.00
C GLU A 48 7.15 12.38 -5.87
N ASN A 49 7.92 13.07 -5.01
CA ASN A 49 9.29 12.68 -4.67
C ASN A 49 9.38 11.26 -4.11
N ILE A 50 8.39 10.82 -3.33
CA ILE A 50 8.39 9.48 -2.73
C ILE A 50 8.14 8.42 -3.79
N PHE A 51 7.17 8.63 -4.68
CA PHE A 51 6.89 7.73 -5.79
C PHE A 51 8.06 7.63 -6.76
N GLU A 52 8.67 8.76 -7.14
CA GLU A 52 9.86 8.77 -8.01
C GLU A 52 11.05 7.99 -7.44
N ASN A 53 11.15 7.91 -6.10
CA ASN A 53 12.22 7.17 -5.41
C ASN A 53 11.80 5.75 -4.99
N SER A 54 10.61 5.32 -5.39
CA SER A 54 10.05 4.00 -5.08
C SER A 54 9.95 3.17 -6.37
N ASP A 55 10.91 2.29 -6.58
CA ASP A 55 10.90 1.37 -7.73
C ASP A 55 9.79 0.31 -7.60
N PHE A 56 9.22 0.17 -6.40
CA PHE A 56 8.23 -0.83 -6.06
C PHE A 56 7.02 -0.17 -5.39
N VAL A 57 5.83 -0.43 -5.93
CA VAL A 57 4.54 -0.06 -5.31
C VAL A 57 3.62 -1.27 -5.33
N TYR A 58 2.96 -1.53 -4.21
CA TYR A 58 1.98 -2.59 -4.07
C TYR A 58 0.61 -1.98 -3.81
N MET A 59 -0.27 -2.00 -4.81
CA MET A 59 -1.57 -1.35 -4.78
C MET A 59 -2.69 -2.40 -4.73
N LEU A 60 -3.33 -2.55 -3.58
CA LEU A 60 -4.55 -3.34 -3.43
C LEU A 60 -5.78 -2.56 -3.92
N ASN A 61 -6.94 -3.22 -3.94
CA ASN A 61 -8.22 -2.58 -4.29
C ASN A 61 -8.47 -1.29 -3.49
N GLN A 62 -8.93 -0.24 -4.17
CA GLN A 62 -9.24 1.07 -3.61
C GLN A 62 -10.68 1.46 -3.90
N ALA A 63 -11.21 2.39 -3.11
CA ALA A 63 -12.50 3.03 -3.42
C ALA A 63 -12.47 3.65 -4.82
N ALA A 64 -13.61 3.68 -5.52
CA ALA A 64 -13.66 4.07 -6.93
C ALA A 64 -13.07 5.46 -7.23
N GLY A 65 -13.28 6.43 -6.33
CA GLY A 65 -12.69 7.76 -6.42
C GLY A 65 -11.17 7.74 -6.28
N ASP A 66 -10.66 7.05 -5.26
CA ASP A 66 -9.22 7.01 -4.95
C ASP A 66 -8.43 6.25 -6.02
N ARG A 67 -9.01 5.18 -6.55
CA ARG A 67 -8.47 4.41 -7.67
C ARG A 67 -8.21 5.27 -8.90
N GLN A 68 -9.13 6.17 -9.25
CA GLN A 68 -8.96 7.07 -10.39
C GLN A 68 -7.82 8.07 -10.17
N ILE A 69 -7.69 8.59 -8.95
CA ILE A 69 -6.62 9.54 -8.60
C ILE A 69 -5.25 8.84 -8.67
N LEU A 70 -5.13 7.65 -8.08
CA LEU A 70 -3.90 6.84 -8.17
C LEU A 70 -3.57 6.44 -9.60
N ALA A 71 -4.57 6.08 -10.41
CA ALA A 71 -4.36 5.72 -11.80
C ALA A 71 -3.71 6.86 -12.58
N LYS A 72 -4.12 8.11 -12.33
CA LYS A 72 -3.51 9.27 -12.94
C LYS A 72 -2.08 9.49 -12.46
N GLN A 73 -1.83 9.39 -11.15
CA GLN A 73 -0.51 9.64 -10.58
C GLN A 73 0.53 8.58 -10.95
N LEU A 74 0.12 7.31 -11.01
CA LEU A 74 1.00 6.19 -11.34
C LEU A 74 0.96 5.82 -12.83
N ASN A 75 0.34 6.65 -13.68
CA ASN A 75 0.21 6.44 -15.12
C ASN A 75 -0.37 5.06 -15.50
N ILE A 76 -1.37 4.60 -14.75
CA ILE A 76 -2.05 3.31 -14.98
C ILE A 76 -2.99 3.46 -16.19
N SER A 77 -2.83 2.59 -17.18
CA SER A 77 -3.76 2.56 -18.32
C SER A 77 -5.15 2.06 -17.92
N PRO A 78 -6.23 2.45 -18.63
CA PRO A 78 -7.57 1.93 -18.37
C PRO A 78 -7.65 0.39 -18.39
N HIS A 79 -6.86 -0.25 -19.25
CA HIS A 79 -6.77 -1.71 -19.33
C HIS A 79 -6.12 -2.32 -18.09
N GLN A 80 -5.05 -1.74 -17.54
CA GLN A 80 -4.46 -2.21 -16.29
C GLN A 80 -5.38 -1.97 -15.10
N LEU A 81 -6.08 -0.84 -15.11
CA LEU A 81 -7.02 -0.50 -14.04
C LEU A 81 -8.20 -1.47 -13.97
N SER A 82 -8.61 -2.07 -15.10
CA SER A 82 -9.73 -3.02 -15.13
C SER A 82 -9.45 -4.29 -14.31
N TYR A 83 -8.18 -4.70 -14.17
CA TYR A 83 -7.79 -5.84 -13.32
C TYR A 83 -8.01 -5.60 -11.83
N VAL A 84 -8.18 -4.35 -11.41
CA VAL A 84 -8.45 -3.96 -10.02
C VAL A 84 -9.81 -3.27 -9.86
N THR A 85 -10.66 -3.31 -10.88
CA THR A 85 -12.07 -2.95 -10.76
C THR A 85 -12.87 -4.20 -10.40
N HIS A 86 -13.51 -4.19 -9.23
CA HIS A 86 -14.23 -5.34 -8.64
C HIS A 86 -13.34 -6.49 -8.16
N SER A 87 -12.10 -6.18 -7.79
CA SER A 87 -11.16 -7.19 -7.30
C SER A 87 -11.44 -7.58 -5.85
N GLY A 88 -11.20 -8.86 -5.55
CA GLY A 88 -11.35 -9.42 -4.21
C GLY A 88 -10.27 -8.93 -3.24
N GLU A 89 -10.37 -9.37 -1.98
CA GLU A 89 -9.27 -9.24 -1.05
C GLU A 89 -8.03 -9.99 -1.58
N GLY A 90 -6.85 -9.40 -1.40
CA GLY A 90 -5.60 -9.96 -1.91
C GLY A 90 -5.35 -9.76 -3.40
N GLU A 91 -6.20 -9.02 -4.11
CA GLU A 91 -6.02 -8.72 -5.53
C GLU A 91 -5.60 -7.25 -5.75
N GLY A 92 -4.69 -7.02 -6.70
CA GLY A 92 -4.10 -5.70 -6.88
C GLY A 92 -3.18 -5.55 -8.10
N LEU A 93 -2.46 -4.42 -8.14
CA LEU A 93 -1.38 -4.14 -9.08
C LEU A 93 -0.05 -4.00 -8.35
N LEU A 94 0.99 -4.61 -8.93
CA LEU A 94 2.38 -4.47 -8.52
C LEU A 94 3.11 -3.65 -9.57
N PHE A 95 3.73 -2.57 -9.12
CA PHE A 95 4.55 -1.69 -9.94
C PHE A 95 6.01 -2.03 -9.65
N TYR A 96 6.77 -2.33 -10.69
CA TYR A 96 8.20 -2.57 -10.58
C TYR A 96 8.93 -1.88 -11.73
N GLY A 97 9.56 -0.74 -11.44
CA GLY A 97 10.13 0.14 -12.46
C GLY A 97 9.05 0.59 -13.45
N ASN A 98 9.18 0.15 -14.71
CA ASN A 98 8.22 0.44 -15.79
C ASN A 98 7.20 -0.69 -16.03
N VAL A 99 7.23 -1.76 -15.24
CA VAL A 99 6.33 -2.91 -15.38
C VAL A 99 5.19 -2.80 -14.38
N ILE A 100 3.96 -3.03 -14.85
CA ILE A 100 2.77 -3.12 -14.02
C ILE A 100 2.20 -4.53 -14.18
N LEU A 101 2.17 -5.30 -13.09
CA LEU A 101 1.67 -6.68 -13.06
C LEU A 101 0.40 -6.75 -12.21
N PRO A 102 -0.72 -7.25 -12.74
CA PRO A 102 -1.84 -7.65 -11.91
C PRO A 102 -1.48 -8.90 -11.12
N PHE A 103 -1.93 -8.98 -9.87
CA PHE A 103 -1.71 -10.14 -9.02
C PHE A 103 -2.97 -10.55 -8.27
N VAL A 104 -2.99 -11.82 -7.87
CA VAL A 104 -3.99 -12.42 -6.99
C VAL A 104 -3.22 -13.17 -5.91
N ASP A 105 -3.34 -12.71 -4.67
CA ASP A 105 -2.77 -13.36 -3.49
C ASP A 105 -3.88 -14.06 -2.71
N ARG A 106 -3.80 -15.39 -2.65
CA ARG A 106 -4.69 -16.24 -1.85
C ARG A 106 -3.89 -16.84 -0.73
N PHE A 107 -3.76 -16.09 0.35
CA PHE A 107 -2.99 -16.54 1.50
C PHE A 107 -3.65 -17.77 2.16
N PRO A 108 -2.91 -18.86 2.43
CA PRO A 108 -3.46 -20.06 3.05
C PRO A 108 -4.00 -19.80 4.46
N GLN A 109 -5.31 -19.96 4.65
CA GLN A 109 -6.01 -19.64 5.91
C GLN A 109 -5.90 -20.73 6.98
N ASP A 110 -5.49 -21.94 6.58
CA ASP A 110 -5.29 -23.11 7.44
C ASP A 110 -3.91 -23.13 8.12
N THR A 111 -3.12 -22.06 7.96
CA THR A 111 -1.78 -21.94 8.53
C THR A 111 -1.79 -21.28 9.90
N GLU A 112 -0.84 -21.69 10.75
CA GLU A 112 -0.58 -20.99 12.02
C GLU A 112 -0.21 -19.52 11.78
N LEU A 113 0.51 -19.26 10.69
CA LEU A 113 0.90 -17.91 10.28
C LEU A 113 -0.33 -17.02 10.00
N TYR A 114 -1.35 -17.52 9.30
CA TYR A 114 -2.60 -16.78 9.10
C TYR A 114 -3.30 -16.47 10.43
N ARG A 115 -3.37 -17.43 11.36
CA ARG A 115 -4.01 -17.23 12.68
C ARG A 115 -3.35 -16.13 13.50
N ILE A 116 -2.03 -15.97 13.39
CA ILE A 116 -1.28 -14.93 14.12
C ILE A 116 -1.43 -13.56 13.44
N MET A 117 -1.58 -13.52 12.12
CA MET A 117 -1.58 -12.28 11.35
C MET A 117 -2.98 -11.71 11.06
N THR A 118 -4.04 -12.52 11.15
CA THR A 118 -5.40 -12.05 10.84
C THR A 118 -5.85 -10.93 11.77
N THR A 119 -6.38 -9.85 11.21
CA THR A 119 -6.97 -8.72 11.94
C THR A 119 -8.50 -8.82 12.02
N ARG A 120 -9.08 -9.90 11.49
CA ARG A 120 -10.53 -10.11 11.47
C ARG A 120 -11.03 -10.56 12.84
N LEU A 121 -11.74 -9.67 13.52
CA LEU A 121 -12.29 -9.91 14.85
C LEU A 121 -13.16 -11.18 14.94
N SER A 122 -13.91 -11.52 13.89
CA SER A 122 -14.72 -12.73 13.84
C SER A 122 -13.90 -14.02 13.87
N GLU A 123 -12.67 -13.99 13.38
CA GLU A 123 -11.78 -15.15 13.31
C GLU A 123 -10.92 -15.27 14.57
N THR A 124 -10.55 -14.14 15.20
CA THR A 124 -9.73 -14.12 16.43
C THR A 124 -10.50 -14.46 17.71
N VAL A 125 -11.81 -14.20 17.76
CA VAL A 125 -12.64 -14.55 18.93
C VAL A 125 -12.87 -16.06 19.04
N THR A 126 -12.86 -16.79 17.93
CA THR A 126 -13.06 -18.25 17.89
C THR A 126 -11.84 -18.99 18.42
N THR A 127 -10.64 -18.57 18.03
CA THR A 127 -9.36 -19.16 18.49
C THR A 127 -9.12 -18.98 19.99
N ALA A 128 -9.58 -17.88 20.60
CA ALA A 128 -9.47 -17.67 22.04
C ALA A 128 -10.36 -18.60 22.88
N LYS A 129 -11.48 -19.10 22.32
CA LYS A 129 -12.35 -20.07 22.98
C LYS A 129 -11.86 -21.51 22.85
N GLU A 130 -11.13 -21.83 21.80
CA GLU A 130 -10.55 -23.17 21.59
C GLU A 130 -9.23 -23.38 22.37
N ALA A 131 -8.59 -22.28 22.80
CA ALA A 131 -7.36 -22.30 23.60
C ALA A 131 -7.57 -22.17 25.12
N SER A 132 -8.82 -22.16 25.60
CA SER A 132 -9.21 -22.09 27.02
C SER A 132 -9.91 -23.35 27.49
#